data_AF-A0A2T4WJE5-F1
#
_entry.id   AF-A0A2T4WJE5-F1
#
_cell.length_a   1.000
_cell.length_b   1.000
_cell.length_c   1.000
_cell.angle_alpha   90.00
_cell.angle_beta   90.00
_cell.angle_gamma   90.00
#
_symmetry.space_group_name_H-M   'P 1'
#
loop_
_entity.id
_entity.type
_entity.pdbx_description
1 polymer ?
#
loop_
_entity_poly.entity_id
_entity_poly.type
_entity_poly.pdbx_seq_one_letter_code
_entity_poly.pdbx_strand_id
1 'polypeptide(L)' 'MELVTLKTFDNLVEAHLIKSKLESDDLPCFLFDENIMALNPLYNLTVDGIKLKTYHITKLF' A
#
# COMPACT_ATOMS: atom_id res chain seq x y z
N MET A 1 -9.63 10.22 -10.94
CA MET A 1 -9.71 9.14 -9.93
C MET A 1 -8.58 9.37 -8.95
N GLU A 2 -8.90 9.61 -7.68
CA GLU A 2 -7.89 9.90 -6.65
C GLU A 2 -7.51 8.62 -5.90
N LEU A 3 -6.21 8.44 -5.65
CA LEU A 3 -5.66 7.35 -4.87
C LEU A 3 -5.55 7.79 -3.41
N VAL A 4 -6.24 7.10 -2.53
CA VAL A 4 -6.22 7.38 -1.08
C VAL A 4 -5.34 6.35 -0.39
N THR A 5 -4.48 6.82 0.50
CA THR A 5 -3.67 5.96 1.37
C THR A 5 -4.55 5.35 2.44
N LEU A 6 -4.66 4.02 2.45
CA LEU A 6 -5.38 3.27 3.48
C LEU A 6 -4.54 3.09 4.74
N LYS A 7 -3.30 2.66 4.54
CA LYS A 7 -2.38 2.30 5.62
C LYS A 7 -0.93 2.31 5.12
N THR A 8 -0.01 2.59 6.02
CA THR A 8 1.44 2.43 5.82
C THR A 8 1.94 1.20 6.55
N PHE A 9 2.91 0.52 5.93
CA PHE A 9 3.52 -0.71 6.45
C PHE A 9 5.03 -0.57 6.45
N ASP A 10 5.67 -0.94 7.55
CA ASP A 10 7.12 -1.06 7.66
C ASP A 10 7.65 -2.41 7.14
N ASN A 11 6.76 -3.41 6.99
CA ASN A 11 7.12 -4.74 6.51
C ASN A 11 6.47 -5.06 5.15
N LEU A 12 7.31 -5.41 4.18
CA LEU A 12 6.89 -5.78 2.82
C LEU A 12 6.00 -7.03 2.80
N VAL A 13 6.28 -8.01 3.67
CA VAL A 13 5.49 -9.25 3.74
C VAL A 13 4.05 -8.96 4.19
N GLU A 14 3.90 -8.14 5.23
CA GLU A 14 2.57 -7.76 5.73
C GLU A 14 1.82 -6.93 4.68
N ALA A 15 2.51 -6.00 4.02
CA ALA A 15 1.94 -5.17 2.97
C ALA A 15 1.35 -6.01 1.81
N HIS A 16 2.10 -7.02 1.33
CA HIS A 16 1.62 -7.91 0.27
C HIS A 16 0.50 -8.85 0.74
N LEU A 17 0.51 -9.28 2.00
CA LEU A 17 -0.55 -10.11 2.56
C LEU A 17 -1.88 -9.36 2.58
N ILE A 18 -1.88 -8.12 3.07
CA ILE A 18 -3.08 -7.27 3.10
C ILE A 18 -3.53 -6.91 1.69
N LYS A 19 -2.59 -6.60 0.77
CA LYS A 19 -2.91 -6.38 -0.64
C LYS A 19 -3.67 -7.56 -1.23
N SER A 20 -3.13 -8.77 -1.08
CA SER A 20 -3.74 -10.01 -1.60
C SER A 20 -5.13 -10.25 -1.01
N LYS A 21 -5.32 -9.92 0.27
CA LYS A 21 -6.61 -10.04 0.94
C LYS A 21 -7.64 -9.06 0.37
N LEU A 22 -7.26 -7.79 0.16
CA LEU A 22 -8.14 -6.78 -0.42
C LEU A 22 -8.46 -7.05 -1.89
N GLU A 23 -7.47 -7.49 -2.67
CA GLU A 23 -7.69 -7.91 -4.05
C GLU A 23 -8.65 -9.11 -4.15
N SER A 24 -8.63 -9.99 -3.14
CA SER A 24 -9.61 -11.10 -3.04
C SER A 24 -11.02 -10.63 -2.68
N ASP A 25 -11.17 -9.45 -2.06
CA ASP A 25 -12.45 -8.81 -1.75
C ASP A 25 -12.89 -7.83 -2.86
N ASP A 26 -12.35 -7.99 -4.08
CA ASP A 26 -12.61 -7.13 -5.26
C ASP A 26 -12.25 -5.64 -5.03
N LEU A 27 -11.35 -5.35 -4.09
CA LEU A 27 -10.85 -4.00 -3.82
C LEU A 27 -9.49 -3.78 -4.48
N PRO A 28 -9.43 -3.03 -5.61
CA PRO A 28 -8.17 -2.75 -6.28
C PRO A 28 -7.28 -1.86 -5.41
N CYS A 29 -6.11 -2.37 -5.05
CA CYS A 29 -5.14 -1.66 -4.22
C CYS A 29 -3.71 -1.82 -4.75
N PHE A 30 -2.87 -0.83 -4.44
CA PHE A 30 -1.53 -0.67 -4.96
C PHE A 30 -0.58 -0.36 -3.81
N LEU A 31 0.57 -1.01 -3.80
CA LEU A 31 1.65 -0.67 -2.89
C LEU A 31 2.54 0.37 -3.55
N PHE A 32 2.85 1.42 -2.78
CA PHE A 32 3.78 2.47 -3.16
C PHE A 32 5.00 2.39 -2.26
N ASP A 33 6.14 2.86 -2.79
CA ASP A 33 7.43 2.92 -2.08
C ASP A 33 8.05 1.53 -1.75
N GLU A 34 7.49 0.41 -2.25
CA GLU A 34 7.98 -0.97 -2.02
C GLU A 34 9.43 -1.18 -2.50
N ASN A 35 9.77 -0.65 -3.67
CA ASN A 35 11.07 -0.84 -4.28
C ASN A 35 12.16 0.03 -3.61
N ILE A 36 11.77 1.17 -3.03
CA ILE A 36 12.69 2.06 -2.30
C ILE A 36 13.09 1.39 -0.98
N MET A 37 12.15 0.76 -0.28
CA MET A 37 12.42 -0.01 0.93
C MET A 37 13.26 -1.26 0.63
N ALA A 38 13.02 -1.93 -0.49
CA ALA A 38 13.78 -3.12 -0.89
C ALA A 38 15.23 -2.82 -1.32
N LEU A 39 15.45 -1.72 -2.06
CA LEU A 39 16.77 -1.39 -2.61
C LEU A 39 17.64 -0.55 -1.67
N ASN A 40 17.03 0.32 -0.86
CA ASN A 40 17.73 1.24 0.02
C ASN A 40 17.07 1.27 1.42
N PRO A 41 17.28 0.22 2.24
CA PRO A 41 16.68 0.13 3.58
C PRO A 41 17.07 1.28 4.53
N LEU A 42 18.17 2.00 4.26
CA LEU A 42 18.59 3.18 5.01
C LEU A 42 17.71 4.44 4.76
N TYR A 43 16.84 4.43 3.73
CA TYR A 43 15.91 5.53 3.45
C TYR A 43 14.64 5.50 4.30
N ASN A 44 14.51 4.53 5.22
CA ASN A 44 13.41 4.41 6.17
C ASN A 44 13.24 5.62 7.12
N LEU A 45 14.19 6.56 7.13
CA LEU A 45 14.12 7.81 7.91
C LEU A 45 13.36 8.95 7.21
N THR A 46 13.09 8.85 5.91
CA THR A 46 12.39 9.90 5.13
C THR A 46 11.14 9.37 4.43
N VAL A 47 11.05 8.06 4.24
CA VAL A 47 9.90 7.41 3.62
C VAL A 47 9.03 6.84 4.73
N ASP A 48 7.76 7.25 4.76
CA ASP A 48 6.72 6.84 5.73
C ASP A 48 6.28 5.36 5.57
N GLY A 49 7.24 4.46 5.30
CA GLY A 49 7.03 3.06 4.96
C GLY A 49 6.36 2.84 3.59
N ILE A 50 5.92 1.60 3.38
CA ILE A 50 5.20 1.13 2.19
C ILE A 50 3.74 1.57 2.30
N LYS A 51 3.29 2.43 1.38
CA LYS A 51 1.93 2.98 1.39
C LYS A 51 1.00 2.09 0.58
N LEU A 52 0.02 1.50 1.22
CA LEU A 52 -1.09 0.84 0.55
C LEU A 52 -2.14 1.88 0.17
N LYS A 53 -2.35 2.05 -1.13
CA LYS A 53 -3.34 2.97 -1.69
C LYS A 53 -4.44 2.21 -2.41
N THR A 54 -5.65 2.73 -2.35
CA THR A 54 -6.78 2.24 -3.15
C THR A 54 -7.44 3.42 -3.86
N TYR A 55 -8.21 3.14 -4.91
CA TYR A 55 -9.07 4.15 -5.47
C TYR A 55 -10.17 4.48 -4.46
N HIS A 56 -10.45 5.77 -4.24
CA HIS A 56 -11.63 6.15 -3.47
C HIS A 56 -12.90 5.74 -4.24
N ILE A 57 -13.40 4.55 -3.96
CA ILE A 57 -14.71 4.11 -4.44
C ILE A 57 -15.71 4.72 -3.47
N THR A 58 -16.21 5.92 -3.79
CA THR A 58 -17.41 6.43 -3.12
C THR A 58 -18.47 5.36 -3.33
N LYS A 59 -18.76 4.63 -2.25
CA LYS A 59 -19.73 3.55 -2.16
C LYS A 59 -20.89 3.76 -3.14
N LEU A 60 -20.95 2.95 -4.19
CA LEU A 60 -22.17 2.66 -4.94
C LEU A 60 -23.09 1.88 -4.00
N PHE A 61 -23.85 2.60 -3.18
CA PHE A 61 -24.99 2.09 -2.42
C PHE A 61 -26.10 3.12 -2.51
#